data_AF-A0A7C3FSM5-F1
#
_entry.id   AF-A0A7C3FSM5-F1
#
_cell.length_a   1.000
_cell.length_b   1.000
_cell.length_c   1.000
_cell.angle_alpha   90.00
_cell.angle_beta   90.00
_cell.angle_gamma   90.00
#
_symmetry.space_group_name_H-M   'P 1'
#
loop_
_entity.id
_entity.type
_entity.pdbx_description
1 polymer ?
#
loop_
_entity_poly.entity_id
_entity_poly.type
_entity_poly.pdbx_seq_one_letter_code
_entity_poly.pdbx_strand_id
1 'polypeptide(L)'
;PGRRLVDYHTVGGGYAEPALLTAQGKPKYSSGAPHTEQTWRSYLCDASFLVAVQGPPEMITRLAEALQAPHWPIYLGRKACVPTRPPFDGVGEYGDLESALKQHNKFDGPVRAVIECAPTADNAVRRHDAVDSHARWTFGSRYTCEKMLSVPNEKEVAPCISHD
;
A
#
# COMPACT_ATOMS: atom_id res chain seq x y z
N PRO A 1 -0.04 -15.57 2.11
CA PRO A 1 -0.19 -14.69 0.92
C PRO A 1 -1.67 -14.29 0.79
N GLY A 2 -1.97 -13.13 0.19
CA GLY A 2 -3.35 -12.65 0.04
C GLY A 2 -4.13 -13.27 -1.12
N ARG A 3 -5.44 -13.04 -1.15
CA ARG A 3 -6.36 -13.42 -2.22
C ARG A 3 -6.76 -12.22 -3.06
N ARG A 4 -6.83 -12.37 -4.39
CA ARG A 4 -7.28 -11.31 -5.28
C ARG A 4 -8.80 -11.24 -5.31
N LEU A 5 -9.36 -10.05 -5.17
CA LEU A 5 -10.77 -9.74 -5.38
C LEU A 5 -10.91 -8.77 -6.55
N VAL A 6 -11.94 -8.92 -7.37
CA VAL A 6 -12.34 -7.93 -8.37
C VAL A 6 -13.70 -7.38 -8.00
N ASP A 7 -13.75 -6.09 -7.71
CA ASP A 7 -14.95 -5.35 -7.37
C ASP A 7 -15.55 -4.72 -8.64
N TYR A 8 -16.82 -5.01 -8.91
CA TYR A 8 -17.59 -4.36 -9.98
C TYR A 8 -18.20 -3.08 -9.42
N HIS A 9 -17.66 -1.93 -9.85
CA HIS A 9 -17.89 -0.64 -9.24
C HIS A 9 -18.46 0.35 -10.25
N THR A 10 -19.71 0.75 -10.04
CA THR A 10 -20.44 1.67 -10.92
C THR A 10 -20.58 3.07 -10.33
N VAL A 11 -20.63 4.10 -11.17
CA VAL A 11 -20.89 5.50 -10.78
C VAL A 11 -21.96 6.09 -11.70
N GLY A 12 -22.88 6.88 -11.12
CA GLY A 12 -23.85 7.68 -11.87
C GLY A 12 -25.11 6.96 -12.35
N GLY A 13 -25.25 5.66 -12.10
CA GLY A 13 -26.46 4.89 -12.43
C GLY A 13 -27.58 5.05 -11.41
N GLY A 14 -28.83 4.82 -11.86
CA GLY A 14 -30.02 4.77 -11.01
C GLY A 14 -30.65 6.12 -10.66
N TYR A 15 -30.08 7.23 -11.12
CA TYR A 15 -30.63 8.57 -10.92
C TYR A 15 -31.58 8.96 -12.06
N ALA A 16 -32.61 9.75 -11.73
CA ALA A 16 -33.53 10.31 -12.73
C ALA A 16 -32.83 11.34 -13.64
N GLU A 17 -31.95 12.15 -13.04
CA GLU A 17 -31.11 13.12 -13.75
C GLU A 17 -29.66 12.62 -13.86
N PRO A 18 -28.92 12.95 -14.93
CA PRO A 18 -27.52 12.54 -15.08
C PRO A 18 -26.59 13.12 -14.02
N ALA A 19 -25.93 12.24 -13.27
CA ALA A 19 -24.92 12.61 -12.28
C ALA A 19 -23.50 12.77 -12.88
N LEU A 20 -23.31 12.45 -14.16
CA LEU A 20 -22.02 12.48 -14.84
C LEU A 20 -22.03 13.49 -15.99
N LEU A 21 -20.89 14.13 -16.20
CA LEU A 21 -20.67 15.09 -17.28
C LEU A 21 -19.63 14.58 -18.28
N THR A 22 -19.73 15.02 -19.53
CA THR A 22 -18.68 14.83 -20.55
C THR A 22 -17.52 15.81 -20.33
N ALA A 23 -16.43 15.64 -21.10
CA ALA A 23 -15.30 16.57 -21.06
C ALA A 23 -15.69 18.02 -21.44
N GLN A 24 -16.76 18.20 -22.20
CA GLN A 24 -17.33 19.52 -22.54
C GLN A 24 -18.31 20.05 -21.48
N GLY A 25 -18.46 19.36 -20.35
CA GLY A 25 -19.35 19.74 -19.26
C GLY A 25 -20.84 19.46 -19.50
N LYS A 26 -21.20 18.68 -20.53
CA LYS A 26 -22.60 18.35 -20.84
C LYS A 26 -23.07 17.11 -20.08
N PRO A 27 -24.35 17.00 -19.67
CA PRO A 27 -24.88 15.78 -19.05
C PRO A 27 -24.65 14.55 -19.92
N LYS A 28 -24.16 13.47 -19.31
CA LYS A 28 -23.79 12.24 -20.01
C LYS A 28 -24.97 11.27 -20.03
N TYR A 29 -25.38 10.87 -21.23
CA TYR A 29 -26.43 9.90 -21.49
C TYR A 29 -25.90 8.68 -22.24
N SER A 30 -26.55 7.54 -22.06
CA SER A 30 -26.34 6.32 -22.84
C SER A 30 -27.70 5.71 -23.17
N SER A 31 -27.94 5.45 -24.46
CA SER A 31 -29.20 4.87 -24.95
C SER A 31 -30.47 5.60 -24.48
N GLY A 32 -30.41 6.93 -24.36
CA GLY A 32 -31.54 7.77 -23.94
C GLY A 32 -31.79 7.84 -22.43
N ALA A 33 -30.96 7.19 -21.60
CA ALA A 33 -31.03 7.24 -20.14
C ALA A 33 -29.74 7.87 -19.54
N PRO A 34 -29.79 8.39 -18.30
CA PRO A 34 -28.61 8.80 -17.55
C PRO A 34 -27.50 7.75 -17.59
N HIS A 35 -26.27 8.16 -17.96
CA HIS A 35 -25.17 7.23 -18.16
C HIS A 35 -24.65 6.64 -16.84
N THR A 36 -24.37 5.34 -16.84
CA THR A 36 -23.67 4.65 -15.75
C THR A 36 -22.25 4.33 -16.18
N GLU A 37 -21.26 4.87 -15.49
CA GLU A 37 -19.86 4.51 -15.70
C GLU A 37 -19.55 3.23 -14.92
N GLN A 38 -18.95 2.25 -15.60
CA GLN A 38 -18.60 0.95 -15.00
C GLN A 38 -17.09 0.84 -14.88
N THR A 39 -16.61 0.41 -13.71
CA THR A 39 -15.19 0.16 -13.46
C THR A 39 -15.00 -1.17 -12.75
N TRP A 40 -13.91 -1.89 -13.06
CA TRP A 40 -13.54 -3.12 -12.37
C TRP A 40 -12.25 -2.87 -11.58
N ARG A 41 -12.35 -2.92 -10.25
CA ARG A 41 -11.24 -2.57 -9.36
C ARG A 41 -10.69 -3.83 -8.70
N SER A 42 -9.42 -4.12 -8.96
CA SER A 42 -8.75 -5.23 -8.28
C SER A 42 -8.26 -4.81 -6.89
N TYR A 43 -8.48 -5.68 -5.90
CA TYR A 43 -8.01 -5.57 -4.52
C TYR A 43 -7.25 -6.83 -4.11
N LEU A 44 -6.40 -6.69 -3.09
CA LEU A 44 -5.74 -7.81 -2.43
C LEU A 44 -6.29 -7.92 -1.00
N CYS A 45 -6.97 -9.02 -0.73
CA CYS A 45 -7.60 -9.35 0.54
C CYS A 45 -6.72 -10.32 1.34
N ASP A 46 -6.93 -10.38 2.65
CA ASP A 46 -6.25 -11.32 3.56
C ASP A 46 -4.71 -11.27 3.44
N ALA A 47 -4.17 -10.09 3.14
CA ALA A 47 -2.73 -9.84 3.05
C ALA A 47 -2.28 -8.94 4.19
N SER A 48 -1.07 -9.20 4.68
CA SER A 48 -0.38 -8.35 5.64
C SER A 48 1.04 -8.10 5.16
N PHE A 49 1.57 -6.92 5.46
CA PHE A 49 2.88 -6.47 5.02
C PHE A 49 3.65 -5.89 6.19
N LEU A 50 4.97 -6.13 6.21
CA LEU A 50 5.93 -5.40 7.02
C LEU A 50 6.78 -4.58 6.05
N VAL A 51 6.99 -3.30 6.36
CA VAL A 51 7.74 -2.37 5.52
C VAL A 51 8.83 -1.73 6.36
N ALA A 52 10.07 -1.81 5.88
CA ALA A 52 11.19 -1.08 6.42
C ALA A 52 11.56 0.07 5.47
N VAL A 53 11.83 1.25 6.03
CA VAL A 53 12.27 2.44 5.29
C VAL A 53 13.62 2.86 5.87
N GLN A 54 14.56 3.19 5.00
CA GLN A 54 15.90 3.65 5.38
C GLN A 54 16.11 5.09 4.89
N GLY A 55 16.76 5.90 5.71
CA GLY A 55 17.08 7.29 5.42
C GLY A 55 17.85 7.94 6.56
N PRO A 56 18.19 9.23 6.44
CA PRO A 56 18.84 9.98 7.51
C PRO A 56 18.02 9.98 8.81
N PRO A 57 18.65 9.97 10.01
CA PRO A 57 17.95 9.87 11.29
C PRO A 57 16.86 10.93 11.50
N GLU A 58 17.10 12.16 11.08
CA GLU A 58 16.13 13.26 11.16
C GLU A 58 14.91 13.03 10.27
N MET A 59 15.10 12.39 9.10
CA MET A 59 13.99 12.04 8.21
C MET A 59 13.16 10.90 8.81
N ILE A 60 13.81 9.85 9.33
CA ILE A 60 13.13 8.72 9.97
C ILE A 60 12.31 9.19 11.18
N THR A 61 12.88 10.06 12.01
CA THR A 61 12.18 10.64 13.17
C THR A 61 10.92 11.38 12.74
N ARG A 62 11.02 12.28 11.74
CA ARG A 62 9.88 13.02 11.21
C ARG A 62 8.79 12.12 10.62
N LEU A 63 9.18 11.05 9.93
CA LEU A 63 8.24 10.08 9.37
C LEU A 63 7.52 9.31 10.48
N ALA A 64 8.24 8.90 11.53
CA ALA A 64 7.67 8.21 12.68
C ALA A 64 6.64 9.07 13.42
N GLU A 65 6.93 10.35 13.63
CA GLU A 65 5.98 11.31 14.23
C GLU A 65 4.73 11.48 13.34
N ALA A 66 4.92 11.66 12.04
CA ALA A 66 3.82 11.85 11.09
C ALA A 66 2.90 10.62 10.97
N LEU A 67 3.43 9.40 11.14
CA LEU A 67 2.62 8.18 11.13
C LEU A 67 1.84 7.98 12.44
N GLN A 68 2.37 8.45 13.56
CA GLN A 68 1.71 8.36 14.88
C GLN A 68 0.66 9.45 15.08
N ALA A 69 0.87 10.64 14.52
CA ALA A 69 -0.05 11.77 14.57
C ALA A 69 -0.37 12.28 13.16
N PRO A 70 -1.08 11.50 12.32
CA PRO A 70 -1.31 11.86 10.94
C PRO A 70 -2.30 13.02 10.80
N HIS A 71 -1.97 14.00 9.96
CA HIS A 71 -2.88 15.10 9.64
C HIS A 71 -4.07 14.65 8.76
N TRP A 72 -3.86 13.63 7.92
CA TRP A 72 -4.90 13.03 7.06
C TRP A 72 -5.11 11.55 7.40
N PRO A 73 -6.34 11.02 7.22
CA PRO A 73 -6.59 9.59 7.41
C PRO A 73 -5.67 8.72 6.55
N ILE A 74 -5.06 7.71 7.15
CA ILE A 74 -4.20 6.74 6.45
C ILE A 74 -5.06 5.64 5.82
N TYR A 75 -4.74 5.29 4.56
CA TYR A 75 -5.40 4.21 3.82
C TYR A 75 -4.38 3.38 3.03
N LEU A 76 -4.66 2.09 2.85
CA LEU A 76 -3.81 1.14 2.14
C LEU A 76 -4.16 1.12 0.65
N GLY A 77 -3.59 2.07 -0.09
CA GLY A 77 -3.82 2.25 -1.53
C GLY A 77 -5.06 3.06 -1.84
N ARG A 78 -6.27 2.53 -1.59
CA ARG A 78 -7.54 3.25 -1.81
C ARG A 78 -8.19 3.66 -0.49
N LYS A 79 -8.91 4.79 -0.44
CA LYS A 79 -9.59 5.30 0.76
C LYS A 79 -10.56 4.31 1.42
N ALA A 80 -11.10 3.35 0.67
CA ALA A 80 -11.96 2.28 1.21
C ALA A 80 -11.19 1.21 1.99
N CYS A 81 -9.86 1.15 1.87
CA CYS A 81 -9.00 0.16 2.53
C CYS A 81 -8.36 0.77 3.78
N VAL A 82 -9.14 0.87 4.85
CA VAL A 82 -8.66 1.40 6.15
C VAL A 82 -7.74 0.37 6.81
N PRO A 83 -6.58 0.77 7.38
CA PRO A 83 -5.73 -0.13 8.14
C PRO A 83 -6.48 -0.71 9.35
N THR A 84 -6.32 -2.01 9.61
CA THR A 84 -6.90 -2.68 10.78
C THR A 84 -6.19 -2.35 12.09
N ARG A 85 -4.95 -1.85 12.01
CA ARG A 85 -4.14 -1.33 13.12
C ARG A 85 -3.32 -0.12 12.66
N PRO A 86 -2.84 0.74 13.58
CA PRO A 86 -1.88 1.78 13.24
C PRO A 86 -0.67 1.20 12.49
N PRO A 87 -0.21 1.84 11.39
CA PRO A 87 0.86 1.30 10.55
C PRO A 87 2.26 1.47 11.14
N PHE A 88 2.43 2.31 12.16
CA PHE A 88 3.72 2.51 12.82
C PHE A 88 4.09 1.29 13.67
N ASP A 89 5.32 0.79 13.51
CA ASP A 89 5.81 -0.41 14.21
C ASP A 89 7.04 -0.13 15.09
N GLY A 90 7.93 0.78 14.66
CA GLY A 90 9.10 1.17 15.43
C GLY A 90 10.16 1.90 14.59
N VAL A 91 11.24 2.30 15.27
CA VAL A 91 12.46 2.87 14.66
C VAL A 91 13.69 2.20 15.28
N GLY A 92 14.81 2.17 14.56
CA GLY A 92 16.05 1.62 15.06
C GLY A 92 17.19 1.68 14.05
N GLU A 93 18.38 1.34 14.51
CA GLU A 93 19.59 1.24 13.70
C GLU A 93 19.86 -0.22 13.35
N TYR A 94 20.12 -0.48 12.07
CA TYR A 94 20.33 -1.82 11.53
C TYR A 94 21.44 -1.78 10.48
N GLY A 95 22.13 -2.91 10.29
CA GLY A 95 23.17 -3.01 9.25
C GLY A 95 22.62 -2.84 7.83
N ASP A 96 21.42 -3.37 7.57
CA ASP A 96 20.69 -3.23 6.32
C ASP A 96 19.18 -3.45 6.51
N LEU A 97 18.41 -3.18 5.44
CA LEU A 97 16.95 -3.39 5.41
C LEU A 97 16.57 -4.86 5.68
N GLU A 98 17.39 -5.82 5.25
CA GLU A 98 17.12 -7.24 5.44
C GLU A 98 17.17 -7.63 6.91
N SER A 99 18.17 -7.14 7.64
CA SER A 99 18.34 -7.33 9.08
C SER A 99 17.19 -6.70 9.86
N ALA A 100 16.78 -5.48 9.49
CA ALA A 100 15.61 -4.81 10.08
C ALA A 100 14.33 -5.63 9.89
N LEU A 101 14.08 -6.14 8.67
CA LEU A 101 12.91 -6.96 8.36
C LEU A 101 12.92 -8.30 9.09
N LYS A 102 14.07 -8.95 9.24
CA LYS A 102 14.19 -10.21 9.99
C LYS A 102 13.92 -10.00 11.47
N GLN A 103 14.47 -8.95 12.07
CA GLN A 103 14.31 -8.67 13.50
C GLN A 103 12.87 -8.33 13.89
N HIS A 104 12.13 -7.66 13.01
CA HIS A 104 10.73 -7.26 13.27
C HIS A 104 9.70 -8.17 12.61
N ASN A 105 10.09 -9.34 12.12
CA ASN A 105 9.18 -10.21 11.42
C ASN A 105 8.10 -10.77 12.35
N LYS A 106 6.83 -10.63 11.92
CA LYS A 106 5.63 -11.08 12.64
C LYS A 106 4.90 -12.21 11.90
N PHE A 107 5.53 -12.75 10.84
CA PHE A 107 4.92 -13.74 9.98
C PHE A 107 5.48 -15.14 10.27
N ASP A 108 4.61 -16.14 10.20
CA ASP A 108 5.01 -17.54 10.27
C ASP A 108 5.63 -18.00 8.94
N GLY A 109 6.76 -18.70 9.05
CA GLY A 109 7.41 -19.35 7.91
C GLY A 109 8.20 -18.41 7.00
N PRO A 110 8.65 -18.91 5.83
CA PRO A 110 9.45 -18.13 4.90
C PRO A 110 8.59 -17.02 4.25
N VAL A 111 9.08 -15.79 4.30
CA VAL A 111 8.38 -14.63 3.73
C VAL A 111 9.08 -14.10 2.49
N ARG A 112 8.27 -13.69 1.51
CA ARG A 112 8.77 -13.03 0.31
C ARG A 112 8.98 -11.55 0.59
N ALA A 113 10.24 -11.11 0.55
CA ALA A 113 10.63 -9.72 0.63
C ALA A 113 10.91 -9.15 -0.77
N VAL A 114 10.53 -7.89 -0.97
CA VAL A 114 10.84 -7.12 -2.18
C VAL A 114 11.62 -5.90 -1.72
N ILE A 115 12.90 -5.85 -2.07
CA ILE A 115 13.83 -4.83 -1.57
C ILE A 115 14.35 -4.02 -2.75
N GLU A 116 14.48 -2.71 -2.58
CA GLU A 116 15.08 -1.84 -3.59
C GLU A 116 16.53 -2.23 -3.85
N CYS A 117 16.94 -2.25 -5.11
CA CYS A 117 18.30 -2.63 -5.50
C CYS A 117 18.79 -1.84 -6.72
N ALA A 118 20.10 -1.93 -6.98
CA ALA A 118 20.70 -1.32 -8.16
C ALA A 118 20.18 -1.99 -9.45
N PRO A 119 20.12 -1.26 -10.58
CA PRO A 119 19.71 -1.83 -11.87
C PRO A 119 20.65 -2.94 -12.36
N THR A 120 21.90 -2.95 -11.89
CA THR A 120 22.93 -3.94 -12.21
C THR A 120 22.91 -5.15 -11.27
N ALA A 121 22.04 -5.18 -10.27
CA ALA A 121 21.96 -6.30 -9.35
C ALA A 121 21.38 -7.54 -10.05
N ASP A 122 21.85 -8.71 -9.63
CA ASP A 122 21.33 -9.98 -10.12
C ASP A 122 19.83 -10.09 -9.84
N ASN A 123 19.06 -10.49 -10.86
CA ASN A 123 17.59 -10.59 -10.80
C ASN A 123 16.86 -9.27 -10.49
N ALA A 124 17.47 -8.12 -10.77
CA ALA A 124 16.79 -6.82 -10.65
C ALA A 124 15.57 -6.74 -11.58
N VAL A 125 14.41 -6.47 -11.00
CA VAL A 125 13.15 -6.26 -11.72
C VAL A 125 12.84 -4.77 -11.78
N ARG A 126 12.71 -4.23 -12.99
CA ARG A 126 12.29 -2.84 -13.20
C ARG A 126 10.83 -2.65 -12.80
N ARG A 127 10.53 -1.61 -12.02
CA ARG A 127 9.20 -1.16 -11.61
C ARG A 127 8.99 0.29 -12.05
N HIS A 128 7.74 0.66 -12.35
CA HIS A 128 7.34 2.01 -12.77
C HIS A 128 6.45 2.67 -11.70
N ASP A 129 6.93 2.66 -10.46
CA ASP A 129 6.22 3.12 -9.26
C ASP A 129 7.06 4.10 -8.41
N ALA A 130 8.19 4.57 -8.91
CA ALA A 130 8.92 5.66 -8.27
C ALA A 130 8.17 6.97 -8.52
N VAL A 131 7.68 7.63 -7.48
CA VAL A 131 6.93 8.88 -7.65
C VAL A 131 7.85 9.97 -8.18
N ASP A 132 7.53 10.52 -9.35
CA ASP A 132 8.22 11.68 -9.93
C ASP A 132 7.44 12.97 -9.63
N SER A 133 6.11 12.97 -9.87
CA SER A 133 5.27 14.11 -9.52
C SER A 133 3.90 13.69 -9.03
N HIS A 134 3.56 14.08 -7.79
CA HIS A 134 2.21 13.94 -7.26
C HIS A 134 1.18 14.83 -7.99
N ALA A 135 1.58 16.01 -8.46
CA ALA A 135 0.66 16.95 -9.12
C ALA A 135 0.29 16.52 -10.54
N ARG A 136 1.19 15.80 -11.24
CA ARG A 136 0.99 15.32 -12.61
C ARG A 136 0.73 13.82 -12.70
N TRP A 137 0.78 13.11 -11.58
CA TRP A 137 0.72 11.64 -11.51
C TRP A 137 1.69 10.95 -12.46
N THR A 138 2.95 11.41 -12.45
CA THR A 138 4.04 10.79 -13.22
C THR A 138 4.88 9.88 -12.33
N PHE A 139 5.29 8.75 -12.89
CA PHE A 139 6.09 7.73 -12.21
C PHE A 139 7.34 7.40 -13.03
N GLY A 140 8.49 7.48 -12.36
CA GLY A 140 9.78 7.06 -12.86
C GLY A 140 10.02 5.56 -12.67
N SER A 141 11.22 5.11 -13.08
CA SER A 141 11.65 3.74 -12.89
C SER A 141 12.41 3.57 -11.57
N ARG A 142 12.20 2.46 -10.88
CA ARG A 142 13.07 1.94 -9.83
C ARG A 142 13.29 0.44 -10.04
N TYR A 143 14.25 -0.14 -9.32
CA TYR A 143 14.58 -1.55 -9.44
C TYR A 143 14.42 -2.24 -8.10
N THR A 144 13.83 -3.42 -8.13
CA THR A 144 13.57 -4.23 -6.93
C THR A 144 14.07 -5.64 -7.14
N CYS A 145 14.61 -6.23 -6.08
CA CYS A 145 15.08 -7.60 -6.04
C CYS A 145 14.19 -8.38 -5.06
N GLU A 146 13.73 -9.56 -5.49
CA GLU A 146 12.95 -10.45 -4.62
C GLU A 146 13.87 -11.38 -3.83
N LYS A 147 13.61 -11.53 -2.54
CA LYS A 147 14.33 -12.45 -1.65
C LYS A 147 13.34 -13.25 -0.82
N MET A 148 13.73 -14.47 -0.48
CA MET A 148 13.04 -15.26 0.54
C MET A 148 13.76 -15.09 1.87
N LEU A 149 13.09 -14.50 2.85
CA LEU A 149 13.62 -14.35 4.20
C LEU A 149 13.08 -15.50 5.06
N SER A 150 13.99 -16.25 5.67
CA SER A 150 13.68 -17.13 6.79
C SER A 150 13.85 -16.35 8.09
N VAL A 151 12.96 -16.58 9.04
CA VAL A 151 13.02 -15.93 10.36
C VAL A 151 12.91 -17.00 11.43
N PRO A 152 13.77 -16.97 12.47
CA PRO A 152 13.60 -17.79 13.66
C PRO A 152 12.29 -17.43 14.36
N ASN A 153 11.53 -18.45 14.75
CA ASN A 153 10.20 -18.32 15.32
C ASN A 153 10.31 -17.99 16.82
N GLU A 154 10.55 -16.74 17.18
CA GLU A 154 10.39 -16.28 18.56
C GLU A 154 8.98 -15.70 18.72
N LYS A 155 8.02 -16.59 19.02
CA LYS A 155 6.66 -16.18 19.38
C LYS A 155 6.70 -15.48 20.74
N GLU A 156 6.67 -14.16 20.74
CA GLU A 156 6.29 -13.41 21.95
C GLU A 156 4.78 -13.54 22.13
N VAL A 157 4.38 -14.39 23.08
CA VAL A 157 2.97 -14.54 23.49
C VAL A 157 2.60 -13.32 24.33
N ALA A 158 2.10 -12.26 23.70
CA ALA A 158 1.51 -11.16 24.44
C ALA A 158 0.14 -11.61 25.01
N PRO A 159 -0.10 -11.53 26.33
CA PRO A 159 -1.40 -11.87 26.90
C PRO A 159 -2.46 -10.85 26.44
N CYS A 160 -3.63 -11.36 26.06
CA CYS A 160 -4.81 -10.57 25.74
C CYS A 160 -5.24 -9.74 26.96
N ILE A 161 -5.00 -8.44 26.95
CA ILE A 161 -5.61 -7.50 27.89
C ILE A 161 -6.79 -6.82 27.20
N SER A 162 -7.97 -7.41 27.34
CA SER A 162 -9.23 -6.66 27.27
C SER A 162 -9.38 -5.92 28.60
N HIS A 163 -9.40 -4.59 28.57
CA HIS A 163 -9.97 -3.81 29.66
C HIS A 163 -11.42 -3.51 29.31
N ASP A 164 -12.32 -4.00 30.16
CA ASP A 164 -13.76 -3.70 30.18
C ASP A 164 -14.06 -2.20 30.30
#